data_AF-A0A7V5C8S6-F1
#
_entry.id   AF-A0A7V5C8S6-F1
#
_cell.length_a   1.000
_cell.length_b   1.000
_cell.length_c   1.000
_cell.angle_alpha   90.00
_cell.angle_beta   90.00
_cell.angle_gamma   90.00
#
_symmetry.space_group_name_H-M   'P 1'
#
loop_
_entity.id
_entity.type
_entity.pdbx_description
1 polymer ?
#
loop_
_entity_poly.entity_id
_entity_poly.type
_entity_poly.pdbx_seq_one_letter_code
_entity_poly.pdbx_strand_id
1 'polypeptide(L)'
;MRTINIANEKKRDATVSFETKKRESAIQYVLPDGSVPINVRILKSTVEQDLPALLEKCGSLENVAEEIMNNDSEIDFEKVGVLLESARKLFVTKKNSILYSVDLYEIVKNPDGSEK
;
A
#
# COMPACT_ATOMS: atom_id res chain seq x y z
N MET A 1 10.36 -14.28 -22.18
CA MET A 1 11.60 -15.01 -21.84
C MET A 1 11.82 -16.03 -22.94
N ARG A 2 12.89 -15.89 -23.75
CA ARG A 2 13.20 -16.88 -24.80
C ARG A 2 13.96 -18.04 -24.17
N THR A 3 13.59 -19.26 -24.54
CA THR A 3 14.24 -20.49 -24.09
C THR A 3 14.65 -21.33 -25.29
N ILE A 4 15.80 -21.97 -25.21
CA ILE A 4 16.28 -22.93 -26.20
C ILE A 4 16.46 -24.27 -25.50
N ASN A 5 15.90 -25.31 -26.11
CA ASN A 5 16.16 -26.68 -25.69
C ASN A 5 17.38 -27.19 -26.43
N ILE A 6 18.33 -27.75 -25.68
CA ILE A 6 19.54 -28.36 -26.22
C ILE A 6 19.56 -29.82 -25.81
N ALA A 7 20.03 -30.69 -26.70
CA ALA A 7 20.19 -32.11 -26.46
C ALA A 7 21.54 -32.55 -27.00
N ASN A 8 22.24 -33.44 -26.29
CA ASN A 8 23.51 -33.99 -26.78
C ASN A 8 23.30 -35.33 -27.52
N GLU A 9 24.35 -35.85 -28.17
CA GLU A 9 24.29 -37.13 -28.92
C GLU A 9 23.85 -38.33 -28.07
N LYS A 10 24.02 -38.25 -26.74
CA LYS A 10 23.57 -39.27 -25.78
C LYS A 10 22.12 -39.05 -25.29
N LYS A 11 21.34 -38.19 -25.96
CA LYS A 11 19.96 -37.80 -25.60
C LYS A 11 19.82 -37.23 -24.18
N ARG A 12 20.82 -36.48 -23.70
CA ARG A 12 20.68 -35.70 -22.47
C ARG A 12 20.19 -34.31 -22.83
N ASP A 13 19.06 -33.94 -22.25
CA ASP A 13 18.38 -32.69 -22.54
C ASP A 13 18.67 -31.64 -21.47
N ALA A 14 18.76 -30.38 -21.89
CA ALA A 14 18.82 -29.22 -21.01
C ALA A 14 18.07 -28.05 -21.65
N THR A 15 17.59 -27.13 -20.82
CA THR A 15 16.93 -25.89 -21.28
C THR A 15 17.77 -24.71 -20.85
N VAL A 16 18.14 -23.87 -21.82
CA VAL A 16 18.85 -22.61 -21.59
C VAL A 16 17.85 -21.47 -21.75
N SER A 17 17.73 -20.64 -20.73
CA SER A 17 16.94 -19.41 -20.77
C SER A 17 17.83 -18.20 -21.00
N PHE A 18 17.35 -17.25 -21.80
CA PHE A 18 17.96 -15.94 -21.88
C PHE A 18 17.37 -15.03 -20.81
N GLU A 19 18.23 -14.52 -19.94
CA GLU A 19 17.89 -13.50 -18.96
C GLU A 19 18.66 -12.22 -19.27
N THR A 20 17.95 -11.11 -19.46
CA THR A 20 18.56 -9.80 -19.55
C THR A 20 18.83 -9.31 -18.13
N LYS A 21 20.10 -9.30 -17.71
CA LYS A 21 20.46 -8.67 -16.43
C LYS A 21 20.17 -7.18 -16.52
N LYS A 22 19.26 -6.67 -15.67
CA LYS A 22 19.06 -5.23 -15.54
C LYS A 22 20.38 -4.59 -15.11
N ARG A 23 20.80 -3.55 -15.83
CA ARG A 23 21.92 -2.72 -15.41
C ARG A 23 21.47 -1.94 -14.18
N GLU A 24 22.17 -2.13 -13.07
CA GLU A 24 21.96 -1.31 -11.88
C GLU A 24 22.35 0.15 -12.19
N SER A 25 21.59 1.09 -11.63
CA SER A 25 21.89 2.52 -11.80
C SER A 25 23.28 2.81 -11.22
N ALA A 26 24.10 3.59 -11.94
CA ALA A 26 25.39 4.06 -11.42
C ALA A 26 25.23 5.17 -10.36
N ILE A 27 24.01 5.71 -10.20
CA ILE A 27 23.68 6.80 -9.29
C ILE A 27 22.70 6.26 -8.24
N GLN A 28 23.04 6.46 -6.97
CA GLN A 28 22.19 6.15 -5.83
C GLN A 28 21.87 7.44 -5.07
N TYR A 29 20.60 7.64 -4.76
CA TYR A 29 20.16 8.71 -3.87
C TYR A 29 20.38 8.28 -2.42
N VAL A 30 20.97 9.18 -1.63
CA VAL A 30 21.25 8.97 -0.21
C VAL A 30 20.73 10.15 0.60
N LEU A 31 20.48 9.91 1.87
CA LEU A 31 20.20 10.96 2.84
C LEU A 31 21.47 11.79 3.12
N PRO A 32 21.37 12.96 3.78
CA PRO A 32 22.54 13.79 4.10
C PRO A 32 23.64 13.08 4.91
N ASP A 33 23.28 12.03 5.65
CA ASP A 33 24.19 11.17 6.42
C ASP A 33 24.83 10.04 5.59
N GLY A 34 24.49 9.94 4.29
CA GLY A 34 24.98 8.89 3.39
C GLY A 34 24.18 7.58 3.44
N SER A 35 23.14 7.49 4.28
CA SER A 35 22.30 6.29 4.36
C SER A 35 21.29 6.19 3.20
N VAL A 36 20.82 4.97 2.92
CA VAL A 36 19.84 4.73 1.85
C VAL A 36 18.45 5.12 2.34
N PRO A 37 17.68 5.93 1.60
CA PRO A 37 16.32 6.28 1.99
C PRO A 37 15.44 5.01 1.97
N ILE A 38 14.78 4.75 3.10
CA ILE A 38 13.80 3.67 3.23
C ILE A 38 12.39 4.25 3.24
N ASN A 39 11.44 3.52 2.66
CA ASN A 39 10.03 3.88 2.79
C ASN A 39 9.53 3.43 4.16
N VAL A 40 9.09 4.39 4.98
CA VAL A 40 8.52 4.12 6.29
C VAL A 40 7.03 4.36 6.24
N ARG A 41 6.26 3.41 6.77
CA ARG A 41 4.81 3.53 6.94
C ARG A 41 4.52 3.68 8.43
N ILE A 42 3.64 4.61 8.76
CA ILE A 42 3.30 4.95 10.15
C ILE A 42 1.78 4.83 10.31
N LEU A 43 1.34 4.26 11.44
CA LEU A 43 -0.07 4.23 11.81
C LEU A 43 -0.53 5.63 12.25
N LYS A 44 -1.46 6.22 11.49
CA LYS A 44 -2.04 7.54 11.78
C LYS A 44 -3.26 7.45 12.69
N SER A 45 -4.20 6.57 12.37
CA SER A 45 -5.43 6.37 13.12
C SER A 45 -5.92 4.94 12.91
N THR A 46 -6.76 4.45 13.83
CA THR A 46 -7.45 3.17 13.66
C THR A 46 -8.88 3.38 13.21
N VAL A 47 -9.54 2.29 12.84
CA VAL A 47 -10.92 2.31 12.34
C VAL A 47 -11.90 2.84 13.39
N GLU A 48 -11.59 2.70 14.68
CA GLU A 48 -12.45 3.17 15.79
C GLU A 48 -12.38 4.69 16.01
N GLN A 49 -11.30 5.33 15.54
CA GLN A 49 -11.06 6.76 15.56
C GLN A 49 -11.28 7.42 14.19
N ASP A 50 -11.77 6.65 13.20
CA ASP A 50 -12.15 7.22 11.92
C ASP A 50 -13.45 8.02 12.03
N LEU A 51 -13.64 8.98 11.13
CA LEU A 51 -14.78 9.91 11.17
C LEU A 51 -16.15 9.19 11.22
N PRO A 52 -16.41 8.12 10.44
CA PRO A 52 -17.69 7.40 10.53
C PRO A 52 -17.94 6.81 11.92
N ALA A 53 -16.91 6.27 12.57
CA ALA A 53 -17.02 5.69 13.91
C ALA A 53 -17.24 6.76 14.99
N LEU A 54 -16.57 7.90 14.88
CA LEU A 54 -16.81 9.05 15.76
C LEU A 54 -18.21 9.63 15.58
N LEU A 55 -18.70 9.68 14.35
CA LEU A 55 -20.04 10.20 14.03
C LEU A 55 -21.15 9.27 14.56
N GLU A 56 -20.94 7.95 14.51
CA GLU A 56 -21.85 6.99 15.16
C GLU A 56 -21.86 7.14 16.69
N LYS A 57 -20.73 7.49 17.31
CA LYS A 57 -20.62 7.71 18.76
C LYS A 57 -21.24 9.04 19.22
N CYS A 58 -20.97 10.13 18.50
CA CYS A 58 -21.33 11.50 18.91
C CYS A 58 -22.65 12.01 18.30
N GLY A 59 -23.15 11.35 17.26
CA GLY A 59 -24.45 11.60 16.62
C GLY A 59 -24.48 12.76 15.62
N SER A 60 -23.67 13.81 15.81
CA SER A 60 -23.56 14.95 14.89
C SER A 60 -22.10 15.39 14.68
N LEU A 61 -21.85 16.10 13.58
CA LEU A 61 -20.52 16.65 13.28
C LEU A 61 -20.09 17.70 14.30
N GLU A 62 -21.05 18.48 14.81
CA GLU A 62 -20.80 19.48 15.85
C GLU A 62 -20.27 18.84 17.13
N ASN A 63 -20.90 17.75 17.57
CA ASN A 63 -20.47 17.02 18.76
C ASN A 63 -19.11 16.33 18.54
N VAL A 64 -18.86 15.81 17.33
CA VAL A 64 -17.53 15.27 16.99
C VAL A 64 -16.47 16.37 17.09
N ALA A 65 -16.75 17.57 16.60
CA ALA A 65 -15.80 18.68 16.69
C ALA A 65 -15.52 19.08 18.14
N GLU A 66 -16.55 19.16 18.99
CA GLU A 66 -16.37 19.41 20.42
C GLU A 66 -15.55 18.31 21.10
N GLU A 67 -15.80 17.04 20.78
CA GLU A 67 -15.10 15.90 21.36
C GLU A 67 -13.61 15.86 20.94
N ILE A 68 -13.31 16.18 19.67
CA ILE A 68 -11.95 16.35 19.18
C ILE A 68 -11.25 17.49 19.94
N MET A 69 -11.90 18.66 20.05
CA MET A 69 -11.30 19.83 20.70
C MET A 69 -11.01 19.61 22.20
N ASN A 70 -11.82 18.79 22.87
CA ASN A 70 -11.69 18.58 24.32
C ASN A 70 -10.82 17.38 24.69
N ASN A 71 -10.87 16.30 23.91
CA ASN A 71 -10.34 15.00 24.31
C ASN A 71 -9.40 14.35 23.26
N ASP A 72 -9.19 14.97 22.09
CA ASP A 72 -8.43 14.38 20.97
C ASP A 72 -8.90 12.95 20.61
N SER A 73 -10.22 12.74 20.60
CA SER A 73 -10.85 11.41 20.44
C SER A 73 -10.53 10.70 19.11
N GLU A 74 -9.99 11.42 18.13
CA GLU A 74 -9.50 10.94 16.85
C GLU A 74 -8.08 10.33 16.92
N ILE A 75 -7.37 10.54 18.03
CA ILE A 75 -6.01 10.06 18.24
C ILE A 75 -6.01 8.97 19.31
N ASP A 76 -5.63 7.77 18.91
CA ASP A 76 -5.26 6.71 19.85
C ASP A 76 -3.79 6.89 20.23
N PHE A 77 -3.51 7.60 21.34
CA PHE A 77 -2.15 7.92 21.79
C PHE A 77 -1.30 6.66 22.06
N GLU A 78 -1.92 5.51 22.34
CA GLU A 78 -1.20 4.26 22.58
C GLU A 78 -0.74 3.58 21.27
N LYS A 79 -1.38 3.90 20.13
CA LYS A 79 -1.12 3.24 18.85
C LYS A 79 -0.60 4.16 17.75
N VAL A 80 -0.84 5.47 17.84
CA VAL A 80 -0.38 6.44 16.85
C VAL A 80 1.15 6.44 16.78
N GLY A 81 1.71 6.57 15.58
CA GLY A 81 3.16 6.65 15.40
C GLY A 81 3.86 5.29 15.29
N VAL A 82 3.16 4.18 15.47
CA VAL A 82 3.72 2.83 15.30
C VAL A 82 4.19 2.61 13.86
N LEU A 83 5.42 2.11 13.71
CA LEU A 83 6.01 1.75 12.41
C LEU A 83 5.39 0.46 11.87
N LEU A 84 4.90 0.51 10.64
CA LEU A 84 4.31 -0.63 9.95
C LEU A 84 5.35 -1.31 9.05
N GLU A 85 6.02 -2.33 9.57
CA GLU A 85 7.06 -3.06 8.82
C GLU A 85 6.48 -4.09 7.84
N SER A 86 5.50 -4.88 8.28
CA SER A 86 4.96 -6.03 7.52
C SER A 86 3.43 -6.07 7.50
N ALA A 87 2.79 -4.93 7.23
CA ALA A 87 1.34 -4.86 7.12
C ALA A 87 0.84 -5.40 5.76
N ARG A 88 -0.18 -6.27 5.79
CA ARG A 88 -0.90 -6.69 4.58
C ARG A 88 -2.06 -5.74 4.33
N LYS A 89 -2.24 -5.34 3.07
CA LYS A 89 -3.41 -4.57 2.65
C LYS A 89 -4.60 -5.51 2.55
N LEU A 90 -5.66 -5.22 3.31
CA LEU A 90 -6.95 -5.90 3.20
C LEU A 90 -7.97 -4.90 2.66
N PHE A 91 -8.88 -5.38 1.81
CA PHE A 91 -10.03 -4.61 1.38
C PHE A 91 -11.22 -4.99 2.26
N VAL A 92 -11.94 -3.98 2.75
CA VAL A 92 -13.09 -4.18 3.64
C VAL A 92 -14.32 -3.49 3.10
N THR A 93 -15.50 -3.99 3.46
CA THR A 93 -16.78 -3.34 3.21
C THR A 93 -16.93 -2.10 4.09
N LYS A 94 -17.97 -1.28 3.85
CA LYS A 94 -18.36 -0.18 4.75
C LYS A 94 -18.67 -0.62 6.19
N LYS A 95 -18.87 -1.93 6.43
CA LYS A 95 -19.11 -2.54 7.75
C LYS A 95 -17.87 -3.26 8.30
N ASN A 96 -16.67 -2.93 7.80
CA ASN A 96 -15.40 -3.53 8.20
C ASN A 96 -15.31 -5.05 8.03
N SER A 97 -16.12 -5.63 7.15
CA SER A 97 -16.03 -7.06 6.81
C SER A 97 -15.04 -7.28 5.67
N ILE A 98 -14.21 -8.32 5.74
CA ILE A 98 -13.19 -8.61 4.72
C ILE A 98 -13.86 -8.94 3.37
N LEU A 99 -13.37 -8.31 2.30
CA LEU A 99 -13.76 -8.64 0.93
C LEU A 99 -12.90 -9.79 0.40
N TYR A 100 -13.55 -10.78 -0.20
CA TYR A 100 -12.89 -11.96 -0.78
C TYR A 100 -12.51 -11.78 -2.26
N SER A 101 -13.20 -10.89 -2.97
CA SER A 101 -12.95 -10.57 -4.37
C SER A 101 -13.19 -9.08 -4.60
N VAL A 102 -12.28 -8.44 -5.35
CA VAL A 102 -12.37 -7.02 -5.71
C VAL A 102 -11.85 -6.87 -7.14
N ASP A 103 -12.67 -6.29 -8.00
CA ASP A 103 -12.25 -5.88 -9.35
C ASP A 103 -11.75 -4.44 -9.29
N LEU A 104 -10.48 -4.23 -9.64
CA LEU A 104 -9.83 -2.92 -9.68
C LEU A 104 -9.78 -2.43 -11.13
N TYR A 105 -10.47 -1.33 -11.42
CA TYR A 105 -10.43 -0.66 -12.72
C TYR A 105 -9.73 0.69 -12.58
N GLU A 106 -8.74 0.94 -13.43
CA GLU A 106 -8.14 2.26 -13.58
C GLU A 106 -8.88 3.00 -14.69
N ILE A 107 -9.55 4.10 -14.35
CA ILE A 107 -10.20 4.98 -15.32
C ILE A 107 -9.28 6.17 -15.56
N VAL A 108 -8.59 6.18 -16.71
CA VAL A 108 -7.74 7.30 -17.11
C VAL A 108 -8.61 8.30 -17.87
N LYS A 109 -8.77 9.50 -17.30
CA LYS A 109 -9.53 10.59 -17.91
C LYS A 109 -8.60 11.55 -18.64
N ASN A 110 -9.00 11.96 -19.83
CA ASN A 110 -8.38 13.05 -20.58
C ASN A 110 -8.71 14.42 -19.94
N PRO A 111 -7.98 15.49 -20.30
CA PRO A 111 -8.25 16.84 -19.80
C PRO A 111 -9.66 17.36 -20.11
N ASP A 112 -10.32 16.83 -21.14
CA ASP A 112 -11.69 17.16 -21.53
C ASP A 112 -12.76 16.31 -20.81
N GLY A 113 -12.34 15.41 -19.91
CA GLY A 113 -13.21 14.54 -19.14
C GLY A 113 -13.62 13.24 -19.86
N SER A 114 -13.18 13.01 -21.10
CA SER A 114 -13.40 11.73 -21.79
C SER A 114 -12.56 10.60 -21.20
N GLU A 115 -13.12 9.39 -21.14
CA GLU A 115 -12.45 8.18 -20.66
C GLU A 115 -11.73 7.47 -21.83
N LYS A 116 -10.53 6.95 -21.58
CA LYS A 116 -9.73 6.19 -22.54
C LYS A 116 -9.86 4.69 -22.35
#